data_AF-A0A950E7W2-F1
#
_entry.id   AF-A0A950E7W2-F1
#
_cell.length_a   1.000
_cell.length_b   1.000
_cell.length_c   1.000
_cell.angle_alpha   90.00
_cell.angle_beta   90.00
_cell.angle_gamma   90.00
#
_symmetry.space_group_name_H-M   'P 1'
#
loop_
_entity.id
_entity.type
_entity.pdbx_description
1 polymer ?
#
loop_
_entity_poly.entity_id
_entity_poly.type
_entity_poly.pdbx_seq_one_letter_code
_entity_poly.pdbx_strand_id
1 'polypeptide(L)'
;MVKRVPWLSVTPEPERELPAAVATLRSGRSASGEAVAEEASRIERLILHGSERRWDSYLHDVVSLIEQRSDDADPDVARARQVAIAVISNHHNLLLALPGRGARRTETDRRRLAELLATRNEDQL
;
A
#
# COMPACT_ATOMS: atom_id res chain seq x y z
N MET A 1 23.79 -13.75 5.87
CA MET A 1 22.52 -14.52 6.01
C MET A 1 21.42 -13.51 6.32
N VAL A 2 20.69 -13.03 5.31
CA VAL A 2 19.59 -12.07 5.50
C VAL A 2 18.48 -12.82 6.22
N LYS A 3 18.18 -12.46 7.48
CA LYS A 3 17.03 -13.04 8.19
C LYS A 3 15.79 -12.74 7.37
N ARG A 4 15.08 -13.77 6.88
CA ARG A 4 13.76 -13.57 6.25
C ARG A 4 12.88 -12.88 7.27
N VAL A 5 12.45 -11.68 6.92
CA VAL A 5 11.69 -10.83 7.79
C VAL A 5 10.22 -11.21 7.57
N PRO A 6 9.57 -11.93 8.50
CA PRO A 6 8.26 -12.54 8.23
C PRO A 6 7.16 -11.51 7.92
N TRP A 7 7.33 -10.24 8.31
CA TRP A 7 6.42 -9.17 7.96
C TRP A 7 6.62 -8.63 6.53
N LEU A 8 7.77 -8.84 5.89
CA LEU A 8 8.05 -8.49 4.48
C LEU A 8 7.50 -9.57 3.53
N SER A 9 6.19 -9.80 3.63
CA SER A 9 5.47 -10.71 2.74
C SER A 9 5.03 -10.03 1.44
N VAL A 10 5.49 -8.80 1.14
CA VAL A 10 5.24 -8.20 -0.16
C VAL A 10 5.93 -9.06 -1.22
N THR A 11 5.18 -9.52 -2.22
CA THR A 11 5.76 -10.24 -3.35
C THR A 11 6.65 -9.29 -4.17
N PRO A 12 7.66 -9.79 -4.90
CA PRO A 12 8.64 -8.92 -5.57
C PRO A 12 8.04 -8.01 -6.66
N GLU A 13 6.94 -8.42 -7.30
CA GLU A 13 6.23 -7.60 -8.29
C GLU A 13 5.57 -6.34 -7.67
N PRO A 14 4.76 -6.43 -6.60
CA PRO A 14 4.15 -5.26 -5.98
C PRO A 14 5.12 -4.28 -5.33
N GLU A 15 6.32 -4.71 -4.91
CA GLU A 15 7.37 -3.78 -4.45
C GLU A 15 7.83 -2.81 -5.57
N ARG A 16 7.71 -3.19 -6.84
CA ARG A 16 8.09 -2.33 -7.98
C ARG A 16 7.03 -1.29 -8.29
N GLU A 17 5.75 -1.61 -8.09
CA GLU A 17 4.65 -0.74 -8.49
C GLU A 17 4.18 0.20 -7.38
N LEU A 18 4.36 -0.19 -6.11
CA LEU A 18 3.94 0.61 -4.96
C LEU A 18 4.57 2.02 -4.89
N PRO A 19 5.88 2.21 -5.14
CA PRO A 19 6.48 3.54 -5.11
C PRO A 19 5.81 4.52 -6.08
N ALA A 20 5.55 4.06 -7.32
CA ALA A 20 4.91 4.89 -8.34
C ALA A 20 3.45 5.20 -7.99
N ALA A 21 2.71 4.22 -7.47
CA ALA A 21 1.34 4.40 -7.01
C ALA A 21 1.26 5.41 -5.85
N VAL A 22 2.10 5.26 -4.82
CA VAL A 22 2.11 6.15 -3.66
C VAL A 22 2.54 7.56 -4.04
N ALA A 23 3.57 7.70 -4.88
CA ALA A 23 3.99 9.00 -5.39
C ALA A 23 2.84 9.71 -6.12
N THR A 24 2.11 8.99 -6.99
CA THR A 24 0.96 9.50 -7.75
C THR A 24 -0.19 9.92 -6.83
N LEU A 25 -0.50 9.12 -5.80
CA LEU A 25 -1.52 9.44 -4.80
C LEU A 25 -1.16 10.70 -3.99
N ARG A 26 0.13 10.87 -3.65
CA ARG A 26 0.63 12.06 -2.95
C ARG A 26 0.57 13.31 -3.82
N SER A 27 0.92 13.22 -5.10
CA SER A 27 0.85 14.34 -6.03
C SER A 27 -0.57 14.69 -6.48
N GLY A 28 -1.52 13.73 -6.40
CA GLY A 28 -2.87 13.90 -6.94
C GLY A 28 -2.92 14.02 -8.46
N ARG A 29 -1.88 13.52 -9.13
CA ARG A 29 -1.69 13.44 -10.59
C ARG A 29 -0.52 12.51 -10.88
N SER A 30 -0.31 12.13 -12.13
CA SER A 30 0.86 11.35 -12.56
C SER A 30 2.18 11.85 -11.95
N ALA A 31 2.89 10.98 -11.24
CA ALA A 31 4.12 11.33 -10.54
C ALA A 31 5.31 11.50 -11.51
N SER A 32 6.22 12.42 -11.18
CA SER A 32 7.51 12.51 -11.88
C SER A 32 8.41 11.34 -11.51
N GLY A 33 9.35 10.98 -12.39
CA GLY A 33 10.33 9.92 -12.11
C GLY A 33 11.17 10.18 -10.85
N GLU A 34 11.43 11.45 -10.54
CA GLU A 34 12.11 11.87 -9.30
C GLU A 34 11.27 11.54 -8.06
N ALA A 35 9.98 11.89 -8.05
CA ALA A 35 9.09 11.56 -6.93
C ALA A 35 8.93 10.04 -6.73
N VAL A 36 8.95 9.27 -7.82
CA VAL A 36 8.95 7.80 -7.74
C VAL A 36 10.26 7.28 -7.13
N ALA A 37 11.41 7.82 -7.52
CA ALA A 37 12.71 7.42 -6.99
C ALA A 37 12.87 7.78 -5.51
N GLU A 38 12.36 8.93 -5.08
CA GLU A 38 12.32 9.35 -3.68
C GLU A 38 11.48 8.39 -2.83
N GLU A 39 10.28 8.03 -3.32
CA GLU A 39 9.40 7.10 -2.62
C GLU A 39 10.00 5.69 -2.57
N ALA A 40 10.65 5.24 -3.64
CA ALA A 40 11.39 3.97 -3.67
C ALA A 40 12.52 3.97 -2.63
N SER A 41 13.29 5.05 -2.55
CA SER A 41 14.36 5.21 -1.56
C SER A 41 13.83 5.27 -0.12
N ARG A 42 12.62 5.79 0.08
CA ARG A 42 11.93 5.80 1.37
C ARG A 42 11.50 4.40 1.79
N ILE A 43 10.88 3.65 0.87
CA ILE A 43 10.49 2.26 1.08
C ILE A 43 11.73 1.42 1.37
N GLU A 44 12.78 1.53 0.56
CA GLU A 44 14.04 0.80 0.75
C GLU A 44 14.62 1.05 2.16
N ARG A 45 14.68 2.30 2.61
CA ARG A 45 15.14 2.61 3.97
C ARG A 45 14.25 2.00 5.06
N LEU A 46 12.93 1.97 4.87
CA LEU A 46 12.01 1.30 5.80
C LEU A 46 12.23 -0.21 5.85
N ILE A 47 12.54 -0.83 4.71
CA ILE A 47 12.82 -2.27 4.61
C ILE A 47 14.16 -2.62 5.25
N LEU A 48 15.23 -1.88 4.89
CA LEU A 48 16.60 -2.18 5.33
C LEU A 48 16.88 -1.77 6.77
N HIS A 49 16.28 -0.67 7.24
CA HIS A 49 16.62 -0.04 8.51
C HIS A 49 15.40 0.26 9.40
N GLY A 50 14.20 -0.02 8.92
CA GLY A 50 12.98 0.19 9.69
C GLY A 50 12.68 -0.94 10.66
N SER A 51 11.51 -0.81 11.29
CA SER A 51 10.91 -1.84 12.14
C SER A 51 9.54 -2.18 11.59
N GLU A 52 9.02 -3.34 11.95
CA GLU A 52 7.63 -3.76 11.62
C GLU A 52 6.63 -2.64 11.94
N ARG A 53 6.77 -1.97 13.09
CA ARG A 53 5.89 -0.86 13.47
C ARG A 53 5.98 0.33 12.51
N ARG A 54 7.18 0.69 12.03
CA ARG A 54 7.35 1.79 11.07
C ARG A 54 6.82 1.41 9.70
N TRP A 55 6.96 0.15 9.33
CA TRP A 55 6.38 -0.39 8.11
C TRP A 55 4.85 -0.38 8.15
N ASP A 56 4.24 -0.91 9.22
CA ASP A 56 2.78 -0.90 9.41
C ASP A 56 2.23 0.54 9.40
N SER A 57 2.91 1.47 10.07
CA SER A 57 2.54 2.89 10.07
C SER A 57 2.59 3.50 8.67
N TYR A 58 3.60 3.14 7.88
CA TYR A 58 3.71 3.59 6.49
C TYR A 58 2.56 3.06 5.64
N LEU A 59 2.20 1.78 5.77
CA LEU A 59 1.08 1.21 5.03
C LEU A 59 -0.26 1.85 5.44
N HIS A 60 -0.45 2.12 6.73
CA HIS A 60 -1.62 2.84 7.23
C HIS A 60 -1.73 4.26 6.64
N ASP A 61 -0.61 4.99 6.53
CA ASP A 61 -0.58 6.29 5.87
C ASP A 61 -0.99 6.18 4.39
N VAL A 62 -0.60 5.11 3.71
CA VAL A 62 -0.99 4.88 2.31
C VAL A 62 -2.48 4.54 2.19
N VAL A 63 -3.05 3.76 3.11
CA VAL A 63 -4.51 3.52 3.16
C VAL A 63 -5.26 4.85 3.36
N SER A 64 -4.75 5.73 4.21
CA SER A 64 -5.33 7.07 4.39
C SER A 64 -5.25 7.91 3.11
N LEU A 65 -4.17 7.81 2.32
CA LEU A 65 -4.05 8.48 1.02
C LEU A 65 -5.04 7.92 -0.02
N ILE A 66 -5.26 6.61 -0.01
CA ILE A 66 -6.27 5.95 -0.86
C ILE A 66 -7.65 6.54 -0.55
N GLU A 67 -8.02 6.61 0.73
CA GLU A 67 -9.31 7.14 1.19
C GLU A 67 -9.49 8.61 0.77
N GLN A 68 -8.48 9.46 0.99
CA GLN A 68 -8.50 10.87 0.61
C GLN A 68 -8.64 11.11 -0.90
N ARG A 69 -8.29 10.12 -1.72
CA ARG A 69 -8.33 10.19 -3.19
C ARG A 69 -9.46 9.36 -3.78
N SER A 70 -10.47 8.98 -3.00
CA SER A 70 -11.56 8.10 -3.46
C SER A 70 -12.35 8.73 -4.61
N ASP A 71 -12.64 10.04 -4.52
CA ASP A 71 -13.46 10.79 -5.48
C ASP A 71 -12.63 11.54 -6.55
N ASP A 72 -11.33 11.26 -6.63
CA ASP A 72 -10.45 11.93 -7.58
C ASP A 72 -10.77 11.47 -9.02
N ALA A 73 -11.06 12.44 -9.90
CA ALA A 73 -11.47 12.20 -11.28
C ALA A 73 -10.29 11.92 -12.22
N ASP A 74 -9.05 12.15 -11.78
CA ASP A 74 -7.86 11.88 -12.57
C ASP A 74 -7.69 10.34 -12.77
N PRO A 75 -7.67 9.85 -14.03
CA PRO A 75 -7.55 8.42 -14.31
C PRO A 75 -6.22 7.81 -13.83
N ASP A 76 -5.14 8.57 -13.79
CA ASP A 76 -3.84 8.10 -13.26
C ASP A 76 -3.90 7.92 -11.75
N VAL A 77 -4.58 8.83 -11.04
CA VAL A 77 -4.82 8.71 -9.59
C VAL A 77 -5.73 7.52 -9.31
N ALA A 78 -6.80 7.32 -10.11
CA ALA A 78 -7.69 6.18 -9.97
C ALA A 78 -6.98 4.84 -10.25
N ARG A 79 -6.03 4.80 -11.19
CA ARG A 79 -5.20 3.61 -11.44
C ARG A 79 -4.21 3.37 -10.31
N ALA A 80 -3.52 4.41 -9.85
CA ALA A 80 -2.59 4.32 -8.72
C ALA A 80 -3.29 3.81 -7.45
N ARG A 81 -4.51 4.27 -7.20
CA ARG A 81 -5.36 3.79 -6.09
C ARG A 81 -5.62 2.29 -6.18
N GLN A 82 -5.98 1.78 -7.36
CA GLN A 82 -6.22 0.34 -7.58
C GLN A 82 -4.97 -0.51 -7.31
N VAL A 83 -3.82 -0.07 -7.83
CA VAL A 83 -2.54 -0.76 -7.59
C VAL A 83 -2.23 -0.79 -6.09
N ALA A 84 -2.32 0.35 -5.41
CA ALA A 84 -2.03 0.43 -3.98
C ALA A 84 -2.99 -0.45 -3.15
N ILE A 85 -4.30 -0.45 -3.46
CA ILE A 85 -5.28 -1.34 -2.81
C ILE A 85 -4.90 -2.81 -2.98
N ALA A 86 -4.56 -3.24 -4.20
CA ALA A 86 -4.21 -4.63 -4.49
C ALA A 86 -2.95 -5.06 -3.73
N VAL A 87 -1.91 -4.23 -3.73
CA VAL A 87 -0.64 -4.49 -3.03
C VAL A 87 -0.86 -4.63 -1.53
N ILE A 88 -1.53 -3.65 -0.90
CA ILE A 88 -1.69 -3.61 0.55
C ILE A 88 -2.63 -4.73 1.02
N SER A 89 -3.70 -5.00 0.27
CA SER A 89 -4.62 -6.10 0.58
C SER A 89 -3.91 -7.46 0.55
N ASN A 90 -3.08 -7.70 -0.48
CA ASN A 90 -2.28 -8.92 -0.57
C ASN A 90 -1.32 -9.04 0.64
N HIS A 91 -0.62 -7.96 0.99
CA HIS A 91 0.27 -7.93 2.14
C HIS A 91 -0.46 -8.26 3.45
N HIS A 92 -1.58 -7.59 3.73
CA HIS A 92 -2.34 -7.84 4.95
C HIS A 92 -2.93 -9.26 5.01
N ASN A 93 -3.33 -9.83 3.87
CA ASN A 93 -3.81 -11.20 3.80
C ASN A 93 -2.69 -12.21 4.07
N LEU A 94 -1.48 -11.97 3.59
CA LEU A 94 -0.34 -12.84 3.88
C LEU A 94 0.04 -12.82 5.37
N LEU A 95 -0.18 -11.71 6.07
CA LEU A 95 -0.02 -11.65 7.53
C LEU A 95 -1.04 -12.51 8.30
N LEU A 96 -2.23 -12.80 7.74
CA LEU A 96 -3.20 -13.72 8.36
C LEU A 96 -2.69 -15.17 8.40
N ALA A 97 -1.87 -15.55 7.42
CA ALA A 97 -1.28 -16.87 7.33
C ALA A 97 -0.07 -17.06 8.26
N LEU A 98 0.39 -15.99 8.94
CA LEU A 98 1.56 -16.00 9.80
C LEU A 98 1.19 -15.85 11.27
N PRO A 99 1.79 -16.65 12.18
CA PRO A 99 1.57 -16.46 13.62
C PRO A 99 2.22 -15.14 14.07
N GLY A 100 1.41 -14.20 14.56
CA GLY A 100 1.95 -12.92 15.05
C GLY A 100 0.90 -11.85 15.37
N ARG A 101 1.38 -10.72 15.92
CA ARG A 101 0.54 -9.55 16.21
C ARG A 101 0.20 -8.71 14.98
N GLY A 102 0.88 -8.92 13.85
CA GLY A 102 0.65 -8.20 12.59
C GLY A 102 -0.80 -8.30 12.09
N ALA A 103 -1.39 -9.51 12.10
CA ALA A 103 -2.77 -9.73 11.70
C ALA A 103 -3.81 -8.89 12.47
N ARG A 104 -3.58 -8.68 13.78
CA ARG A 104 -4.45 -7.82 14.61
C ARG A 104 -4.23 -6.33 14.32
N ARG A 105 -3.00 -5.93 14.01
CA ARG A 105 -2.66 -4.52 13.72
C ARG A 105 -3.24 -4.04 12.40
N THR A 106 -3.35 -4.92 11.41
CA THR A 106 -3.85 -4.59 10.06
C THR A 106 -5.33 -4.86 9.86
N GLU A 107 -6.06 -5.32 10.88
CA GLU A 107 -7.50 -5.61 10.82
C GLU A 107 -8.33 -4.41 10.36
N THR A 108 -8.08 -3.24 10.94
CA THR A 108 -8.80 -2.00 10.59
C THR A 108 -8.60 -1.63 9.12
N ASP A 109 -7.36 -1.67 8.65
CA ASP A 109 -7.02 -1.34 7.27
C ASP A 109 -7.63 -2.35 6.29
N ARG A 110 -7.66 -3.65 6.62
CA ARG A 110 -8.33 -4.66 5.79
C ARG A 110 -9.82 -4.40 5.61
N ARG A 111 -10.53 -4.01 6.68
CA ARG A 111 -11.97 -3.70 6.58
C ARG A 111 -12.21 -2.51 5.66
N ARG A 112 -11.44 -1.43 5.84
CA ARG A 112 -11.52 -0.24 4.98
C ARG A 112 -11.25 -0.55 3.52
N LEU A 113 -10.20 -1.31 3.22
CA LEU A 113 -9.90 -1.72 1.85
C LEU A 113 -11.00 -2.59 1.24
N ALA A 114 -11.62 -3.47 2.03
CA ALA A 114 -12.76 -4.28 1.58
C ALA A 114 -14.01 -3.42 1.28
N GLU A 115 -14.30 -2.43 2.11
CA GLU A 115 -15.39 -1.46 1.90
C GLU A 115 -15.16 -0.66 0.61
N LEU A 116 -13.95 -0.12 0.40
CA LEU A 116 -13.60 0.62 -0.82
C LEU A 116 -13.72 -0.23 -2.09
N LEU A 117 -13.39 -1.53 -2.01
CA LEU A 117 -13.59 -2.46 -3.13
C LEU A 117 -15.08 -2.76 -3.36
N ALA A 118 -15.89 -2.84 -2.30
CA ALA A 118 -17.32 -3.09 -2.40
C ALA A 118 -18.07 -1.91 -3.03
N THR A 119 -17.83 -0.68 -2.57
CA THR A 119 -18.46 0.54 -3.13
C THR A 119 -18.20 0.69 -4.62
N ARG A 120 -16.97 0.40 -5.07
CA ARG A 120 -16.63 0.45 -6.50
C ARG A 120 -17.41 -0.57 -7.35
N ASN A 121 -17.63 -1.78 -6.83
CA ASN A 121 -18.37 -2.80 -7.57
C ASN A 121 -19.84 -2.40 -7.76
N GLU A 122 -20.39 -1.59 -6.84
CA GLU A 122 -21.73 -1.03 -6.95
C GLU A 122 -21.80 0.08 -8.00
N ASP A 123 -20.76 0.91 -8.15
CA ASP A 123 -20.68 1.97 -9.17
C ASP A 123 -20.47 1.45 -10.62
N GLN A 124 -20.14 0.16 -10.80
CA GLN A 124 -19.93 -0.47 -12.12
C GLN A 124 -21.16 -1.24 -12.64
N LEU A 125 -22.27 -1.27 -11.90
CA LEU A 125 -23.54 -1.92 -12.28
C LEU A 125 -24.61 -0.90 -12.70
#